data_AF-A0A382TLC2-F1
#
_entry.id   AF-A0A382TLC2-F1
#
_cell.length_a   1.000
_cell.length_b   1.000
_cell.length_c   1.000
_cell.angle_alpha   90.00
_cell.angle_beta   90.00
_cell.angle_gamma   90.00
#
_symmetry.space_group_name_H-M   'P 1'
#
loop_
_entity.id
_entity.type
_entity.pdbx_description
1 polymer ?
#
loop_
_entity_poly.entity_id
_entity_poly.type
_entity_poly.pdbx_seq_one_letter_code
_entity_poly.pdbx_strand_id
1 'polypeptide(L)' 'MALIDVLKHDQPSDEEFIWKFPSEDLKIGTQVIVNESQEAVFVKGGEVLDILGP' A
#
# COMPACT_ATOMS: atom_id res chain seq x y z
N MET A 1 -12.42 1.63 16.14
CA MET A 1 -11.06 1.32 16.63
C MET A 1 -10.72 -0.07 16.13
N ALA A 2 -9.96 -0.17 15.06
CA ALA A 2 -9.51 -1.47 14.56
C ALA A 2 -8.30 -1.91 15.39
N LEU A 3 -8.20 -3.20 15.69
CA LEU A 3 -7.04 -3.77 16.38
C LEU A 3 -5.79 -3.77 15.47
N ILE A 4 -6.01 -3.82 14.16
CA ILE A 4 -5.01 -3.87 13.10
C ILE A 4 -5.45 -2.90 12.01
N ASP A 5 -4.51 -2.11 11.49
CA ASP A 5 -4.74 -1.24 10.35
C ASP A 5 -4.63 -2.08 9.06
N VAL A 6 -5.64 -2.00 8.20
CA VAL A 6 -5.67 -2.69 6.89
C VAL A 6 -5.61 -1.64 5.80
N LEU A 7 -4.65 -1.79 4.90
CA LEU A 7 -4.45 -0.95 3.74
C LEU A 7 -4.82 -1.74 2.49
N LYS A 8 -5.75 -1.18 1.73
CA LYS A 8 -6.19 -1.71 0.45
C LYS A 8 -6.51 -0.54 -0.45
N HIS A 9 -6.07 -0.61 -1.70
CA HIS A 9 -6.42 0.36 -2.72
C HIS A 9 -7.28 -0.32 -3.79
N ASP A 10 -8.59 -0.11 -3.70
CA ASP A 10 -9.52 -0.50 -4.76
C ASP A 10 -9.57 0.64 -5.77
N GLN A 11 -8.91 0.40 -6.90
CA GLN A 11 -8.73 1.42 -7.92
C GLN A 11 -10.09 1.74 -8.58
N PRO A 12 -10.52 3.02 -8.59
CA PRO A 12 -11.84 3.40 -9.09
C PRO A 12 -11.91 3.48 -10.63
N SER A 13 -10.78 3.68 -11.31
CA SER A 13 -10.67 3.70 -12.77
C SER A 13 -9.25 3.31 -13.21
N ASP A 14 -9.11 2.81 -14.44
CA ASP A 14 -7.81 2.43 -15.03
C ASP A 14 -6.92 3.64 -15.37
N GLU A 15 -7.34 4.86 -15.04
CA GLU A 15 -6.60 6.10 -15.32
C GLU A 15 -5.47 6.35 -14.31
N GLU A 16 -5.54 5.74 -13.11
CA GLU A 16 -4.53 5.88 -12.06
C GLU A 16 -3.52 4.73 -12.11
N PHE A 17 -2.31 4.98 -12.64
CA PHE A 17 -1.28 3.94 -12.72
C PHE A 17 -0.46 3.79 -11.43
N ILE A 18 -0.33 4.87 -10.64
CA ILE A 18 0.43 4.90 -9.40
C ILE A 18 -0.34 5.72 -8.37
N TRP A 19 -0.56 5.13 -7.20
CA TRP A 19 -1.20 5.80 -6.08
C TRP A 19 -0.25 5.84 -4.87
N LYS A 20 -0.04 7.03 -4.30
CA LYS A 20 0.70 7.21 -3.05
C LYS A 20 -0.29 7.22 -1.88
N PHE A 21 -0.07 6.32 -0.91
CA PHE A 21 -0.83 6.33 0.33
C PHE A 21 -0.68 7.71 1.04
N PRO A 22 -1.77 8.39 1.42
CA PRO A 22 -1.72 9.78 1.91
C PRO A 22 -1.12 9.94 3.31
N SER A 23 -0.95 8.86 4.07
CA SER A 23 -0.38 8.89 5.42
C SER A 23 0.99 8.20 5.46
N GLU A 24 1.88 8.73 6.30
CA GLU A 24 3.17 8.09 6.60
C GLU A 24 3.14 7.36 7.96
N ASP A 25 2.02 7.43 8.68
CA ASP A 25 1.82 6.80 9.99
C ASP A 25 1.42 5.32 9.83
N LEU A 26 2.36 4.51 9.33
CA LEU A 26 2.24 3.06 9.27
C LEU A 26 2.68 2.45 10.59
N LYS A 27 1.80 1.68 11.22
CA LYS A 27 2.11 1.02 12.50
C LYS A 27 2.65 -0.38 12.27
N ILE A 28 3.42 -0.86 13.23
CA ILE A 28 3.84 -2.25 13.25
C ILE A 28 2.59 -3.13 13.28
N GLY A 29 2.51 -4.07 12.35
CA GLY A 29 1.38 -4.99 12.19
C GLY A 29 0.29 -4.53 11.21
N THR A 30 0.43 -3.36 10.58
CA THR A 30 -0.43 -2.96 9.46
C THR A 30 -0.37 -4.02 8.35
N GLN A 31 -1.53 -4.41 7.83
CA GLN A 31 -1.65 -5.37 6.73
C GLN A 31 -1.92 -4.65 5.42
N VAL A 32 -1.21 -5.02 4.36
CA VAL A 32 -1.45 -4.54 3.00
C VAL A 32 -2.10 -5.65 2.20
N ILE A 33 -3.24 -5.36 1.57
CA ILE A 33 -3.92 -6.26 0.63
C ILE A 33 -3.59 -5.76 -0.78
N VAL A 34 -2.93 -6.61 -1.56
CA VAL A 34 -2.54 -6.35 -2.94
C VAL A 34 -3.47 -7.16 -3.84
N ASN A 35 -4.12 -6.51 -4.81
CA ASN A 35 -4.94 -7.20 -5.80
C ASN A 35 -4.06 -7.77 -6.92
N GLU A 36 -4.53 -8.79 -7.66
CA GLU A 36 -3.74 -9.49 -8.69
C GLU A 36 -3.11 -8.59 -9.76
N SER A 37 -3.73 -7.45 -10.07
CA SER A 37 -3.26 -6.48 -11.07
C SER A 37 -2.39 -5.37 -10.49
N GLN A 38 -2.02 -5.45 -9.20
CA GLN A 38 -1.33 -4.39 -8.48
C GLN A 38 -0.03 -4.90 -7.85
N GLU A 39 0.88 -3.97 -7.58
CA GLU A 39 2.04 -4.17 -6.72
C GLU A 39 2.10 -3.03 -5.70
N ALA A 40 2.43 -3.35 -4.45
CA ALA A 40 2.63 -2.33 -3.41
C ALA A 40 4.12 -2.16 -3.12
N VAL A 41 4.61 -0.93 -3.24
CA VAL A 41 6.03 -0.60 -3.03
C VAL A 41 6.20 0.12 -1.71
N PHE A 42 6.98 -0.45 -0.79
CA PHE A 42 7.32 0.20 0.46
C PHE A 42 8.59 1.04 0.30
N VAL A 43 8.44 2.36 0.47
CA VAL A 43 9.53 3.34 0.27
C VAL A 43 9.81 4.08 1.58
N LYS A 44 11.08 4.24 1.93
CA LYS A 44 11.51 5.05 3.08
C LYS A 44 12.83 5.75 2.76
N GLY A 45 12.91 7.05 3.04
CA GLY A 45 14.15 7.82 2.84
C GLY A 45 14.60 7.93 1.37
N GLY A 46 13.68 7.73 0.42
CA GLY A 46 14.00 7.73 -1.02
C GLY A 46 14.46 6.37 -1.56
N GLU A 47 14.47 5.33 -0.74
CA GLU A 47 14.85 3.97 -1.13
C GLU A 47 13.64 3.04 -1.10
N VAL A 48 13.58 2.14 -2.08
CA VAL A 48 12.62 1.01 -2.07
C VAL A 48 13.14 -0.02 -1.09
N LEU A 49 12.37 -0.26 -0.03
CA LEU A 49 12.68 -1.25 0.99
C LEU A 49 12.03 -2.60 0.71
N ASP A 50 10.87 -2.61 0.05
CA ASP A 50 10.16 -3.85 -0.29
C ASP A 50 9.19 -3.64 -1.46
N ILE A 51 8.89 -4.73 -2.16
CA ILE A 51 7.86 -4.81 -3.21
C ILE A 51 6.98 -6.02 -2.90
N LEU A 52 5.71 -5.75 -2.60
CA LEU A 52 4.71 -6.75 -2.26
C LEU A 52 3.84 -7.01 -3.51
N GLY A 53 3.95 -8.24 -4.03
CA GLY A 53 3.04 -8.75 -5.06
C GLY A 53 1.75 -9.35 -4.48
N PRO A 54 0.85 -9.84 -5.33
CA PRO A 54 -0.37 -10.54 -4.93
C PRO A 54 -0.13 -11.89 -4.24
#